data_AF-A0A7X9BUC3-F1
#
_entry.id   AF-A0A7X9BUC3-F1
#
_cell.length_a   1.000
_cell.length_b   1.000
_cell.length_c   1.000
_cell.angle_alpha   90.00
_cell.angle_beta   90.00
_cell.angle_gamma   90.00
#
_symmetry.space_group_name_H-M   'P 1'
#
loop_
_entity.id
_entity.type
_entity.pdbx_description
1 polymer ?
#
loop_
_entity_poly.entity_id
_entity_poly.type
_entity_poly.pdbx_seq_one_letter_code
_entity_poly.pdbx_strand_id
1 'polypeptide(L)'
;MDFYNILKQIDKGKENIVITIVSGENAGSKLILSDGEILYNNDDEVLWDEIIQNIPNKSKSQVLTINDRKVYYEFLRQSYNVVVCGAGHISISIIKMCKLLDLPVTVIDDRLTFVNNALEAGADKVVCEPFENALNSIQGDSGTFFIIVTRGHRYDQVCLEKIINKENAYIGMIGSRLRVAKVLDYLEGQGISREKLNQVYTPIGLRIGAETPAEIAVSIMAEIIEVKNKKAGHGSYNQELIDCILNEKNNIPKALVTIVSRKGSSPRDVGTKMIVSKDGTMTGTIGGGCVEADIRQTALSCMDNGKCKLVRVDMTGIEAEEDGMVCGGIIELFVEPIN
;
A
#
# COMPACT_ATOMS: atom_id res chain seq x y z
N MET A 1 20.97 11.64 1.58
CA MET A 1 20.54 10.54 2.49
C MET A 1 19.45 10.90 3.51
N ASP A 2 19.46 12.08 4.13
CA ASP A 2 18.52 12.44 5.24
C ASP A 2 17.04 12.23 4.93
N PHE A 3 16.59 12.57 3.72
CA PHE A 3 15.23 12.30 3.24
C PHE A 3 14.79 10.84 3.47
N TYR A 4 15.63 9.88 3.08
CA TYR A 4 15.31 8.45 3.17
C TYR A 4 15.39 7.92 4.62
N ASN A 5 16.27 8.49 5.44
CA ASN A 5 16.32 8.19 6.88
C ASN A 5 15.05 8.64 7.58
N ILE A 6 14.54 9.83 7.27
CA ILE A 6 13.25 10.32 7.77
C ILE A 6 12.12 9.39 7.31
N LEU A 7 12.05 9.05 6.02
CA LEU A 7 11.05 8.11 5.51
C LEU A 7 11.09 6.73 6.20
N LYS A 8 12.27 6.24 6.59
CA LYS A 8 12.42 4.97 7.31
C LYS A 8 11.84 5.01 8.72
N GLN A 9 11.90 6.16 9.38
CA GLN A 9 11.51 6.35 10.78
C GLN A 9 10.15 7.06 10.94
N ILE A 10 9.54 7.48 9.83
CA ILE A 10 8.31 8.27 9.85
C ILE A 10 7.17 7.52 10.53
N ASP A 11 6.39 8.25 11.32
CA ASP A 11 5.24 7.68 12.02
C ASP A 11 4.13 7.34 11.00
N LYS A 12 3.97 6.04 10.73
CA LYS A 12 2.98 5.51 9.78
C LYS A 12 1.53 5.61 10.28
N GLY A 13 1.32 6.03 11.53
CA GLY A 13 0.00 6.38 12.07
C GLY A 13 -0.49 7.76 11.62
N LYS A 14 0.42 8.63 11.17
CA LYS A 14 0.11 9.99 10.70
C LYS A 14 -0.18 10.04 9.20
N GLU A 15 -0.83 11.11 8.76
CA GLU A 15 -0.91 11.42 7.34
C GLU A 15 0.45 11.97 6.89
N ASN A 16 1.14 11.21 6.05
CA ASN A 16 2.46 11.61 5.55
C ASN A 16 2.41 11.85 4.04
N ILE A 17 2.91 13.00 3.61
CA ILE A 17 2.91 13.42 2.20
C ILE A 17 4.34 13.74 1.78
N VAL A 18 4.80 13.13 0.70
CA VAL A 18 6.03 13.53 0.01
C VAL A 18 5.64 14.39 -1.19
N ILE A 19 6.24 15.56 -1.30
CA ILE A 19 6.05 16.48 -2.42
C ILE A 19 7.37 16.57 -3.17
N THR A 20 7.34 16.38 -4.48
CA THR A 20 8.52 16.45 -5.35
C THR A 20 8.22 17.34 -6.55
N ILE A 21 9.10 18.30 -6.83
CA ILE A 21 9.05 19.05 -8.09
C ILE A 21 9.67 18.17 -9.18
N VAL A 22 8.85 17.73 -10.14
CA VAL A 22 9.26 16.77 -11.17
C VAL A 22 9.61 17.41 -12.51
N SER A 23 9.22 18.67 -12.72
CA SER A 23 9.59 19.47 -13.89
C SER A 23 9.46 20.96 -13.62
N GLY A 24 10.31 21.76 -14.27
CA GLY A 24 10.37 23.21 -14.11
C GLY A 24 11.58 23.65 -13.28
N GLU A 25 11.53 24.88 -12.80
CA GLU A 25 12.50 25.43 -11.84
C GLU A 25 12.50 24.58 -10.55
N ASN A 26 13.66 24.39 -9.93
CA ASN A 26 13.85 23.57 -8.73
C ASN A 26 13.46 22.08 -8.92
N ALA A 27 13.56 21.52 -10.13
CA ALA A 27 13.28 20.09 -10.36
C ALA A 27 14.24 19.20 -9.53
N GLY A 28 13.66 18.27 -8.76
CA GLY A 28 14.37 17.44 -7.78
C GLY A 28 14.20 17.92 -6.32
N SER A 29 13.65 19.11 -6.09
CA SER A 29 13.36 19.60 -4.74
C SER A 29 12.19 18.84 -4.12
N LYS A 30 12.30 18.59 -2.81
CA LYS A 30 11.46 17.67 -2.04
C LYS A 30 11.09 18.24 -0.68
N LEU A 31 9.84 17.97 -0.29
CA LEU A 31 9.30 18.24 1.04
C LEU A 31 8.67 16.96 1.61
N ILE A 32 8.79 16.75 2.92
CA ILE A 32 7.98 15.77 3.66
C ILE A 32 7.08 16.52 4.63
N LEU A 33 5.78 16.28 4.55
CA LEU A 33 4.78 16.69 5.54
C LEU A 33 4.32 15.50 6.37
N SER A 34 4.06 15.71 7.66
CA SER A 34 3.43 14.77 8.57
C SER A 34 2.38 15.49 9.41
N ASP A 35 1.10 15.15 9.23
CA ASP A 35 -0.06 15.87 9.81
C ASP A 35 0.01 17.40 9.62
N GLY A 36 0.55 17.85 8.48
CA GLY A 36 0.72 19.26 8.14
C GLY A 36 2.02 19.91 8.64
N GLU A 37 2.83 19.23 9.45
CA GLU A 37 4.14 19.70 9.88
C GLU A 37 5.23 19.31 8.87
N ILE A 38 6.14 20.24 8.56
CA ILE A 38 7.29 19.97 7.69
C ILE A 38 8.34 19.17 8.47
N LEU A 39 8.59 17.94 8.04
CA LEU A 39 9.66 17.09 8.59
C LEU A 39 10.96 17.18 7.80
N TYR A 40 10.89 17.55 6.52
CA TYR A 40 12.04 17.65 5.64
C TYR A 40 11.81 18.71 4.56
N ASN A 41 12.84 19.49 4.29
CA ASN A 41 12.98 20.37 3.14
C ASN A 41 14.44 20.28 2.64
N ASN A 42 14.66 20.18 1.33
CA ASN A 42 16.00 20.26 0.73
C ASN A 42 16.26 21.53 -0.09
N ASP A 43 15.28 22.42 -0.19
CA ASP A 43 15.36 23.62 -1.00
C ASP A 43 14.51 24.74 -0.37
N ASP A 44 15.17 25.66 0.34
CA ASP A 44 14.52 26.80 0.99
C ASP A 44 14.18 27.94 0.00
N GLU A 45 14.64 27.86 -1.27
CA GLU A 45 14.29 28.83 -2.31
C GLU A 45 12.88 28.58 -2.87
N VAL A 46 12.33 27.38 -2.66
CA VAL A 46 10.98 27.01 -3.08
C VAL A 46 9.94 27.58 -2.11
N LEU A 47 8.94 28.28 -2.67
CA LEU A 47 7.76 28.74 -1.93
C LEU A 47 6.80 27.58 -1.62
N TRP A 48 7.17 26.73 -0.65
CA TRP A 48 6.42 25.53 -0.32
C TRP A 48 5.00 25.80 0.15
N ASP A 49 4.74 26.89 0.88
CA ASP A 49 3.41 27.23 1.36
C ASP A 49 2.38 27.32 0.23
N GLU A 50 2.77 27.86 -0.93
CA GLU A 50 1.91 27.95 -2.11
C GLU A 50 1.60 26.55 -2.69
N ILE A 51 2.62 25.68 -2.74
CA ILE A 51 2.45 24.31 -3.23
C ILE A 51 1.53 23.53 -2.29
N ILE A 52 1.74 23.62 -0.97
CA ILE A 52 0.98 22.91 0.05
C ILE A 52 -0.49 23.30 0.01
N GLN A 53 -0.81 24.59 -0.13
CA GLN A 53 -2.19 25.08 -0.22
C GLN A 53 -2.97 24.56 -1.43
N ASN A 54 -2.27 24.18 -2.50
CA ASN A 54 -2.87 23.63 -3.73
C ASN A 54 -3.03 22.10 -3.69
N ILE A 55 -2.50 21.42 -2.66
CA ILE A 55 -2.69 19.97 -2.52
C ILE A 55 -4.12 19.70 -2.06
N PRO A 56 -4.92 18.95 -2.82
CA PRO A 56 -6.28 18.64 -2.44
C PRO A 56 -6.32 17.71 -1.22
N ASN A 57 -7.30 17.93 -0.34
CA ASN A 57 -7.60 17.08 0.83
C ASN A 57 -8.08 15.64 0.48
N LYS A 58 -7.81 15.13 -0.74
CA LYS A 58 -8.26 13.80 -1.19
C LYS A 58 -7.13 12.93 -1.74
N SER A 59 -7.19 11.67 -1.33
CA SER A 59 -6.12 10.72 -1.00
C SER A 59 -5.44 9.99 -2.17
N LYS A 60 -5.22 10.65 -3.31
CA LYS A 60 -4.53 10.02 -4.46
C LYS A 60 -3.30 10.81 -4.87
N SER A 61 -2.17 10.10 -4.91
CA SER A 61 -0.91 10.61 -5.47
C SER A 61 -1.08 10.96 -6.94
N GLN A 62 -0.69 12.17 -7.32
CA GLN A 62 -0.81 12.67 -8.70
C GLN A 62 0.11 13.86 -8.94
N VAL A 63 0.21 14.26 -10.21
CA VAL A 63 0.92 15.48 -10.63
C VAL A 63 -0.07 16.64 -10.74
N LEU A 64 0.30 17.79 -10.18
CA LEU A 64 -0.33 19.09 -10.41
C LEU A 64 0.60 19.98 -11.21
N THR A 65 0.03 20.94 -11.93
CA THR A 65 0.79 22.04 -12.53
C THR A 65 0.54 23.29 -11.70
N ILE A 66 1.61 23.86 -11.14
CA ILE A 66 1.58 25.06 -10.30
C ILE A 66 2.67 25.99 -10.83
N ASN A 67 2.30 27.19 -11.28
CA ASN A 67 3.24 28.20 -11.82
C ASN A 67 4.24 27.63 -12.85
N ASP A 68 3.72 26.92 -13.87
CA ASP A 68 4.50 26.24 -14.92
C ASP A 68 5.46 25.13 -14.43
N ARG A 69 5.40 24.76 -13.15
CA ARG A 69 6.11 23.60 -12.58
C ARG A 69 5.16 22.41 -12.49
N LYS A 70 5.67 21.21 -12.76
CA LYS A 70 4.95 19.97 -12.44
C LYS A 70 5.38 19.51 -11.05
N VAL A 71 4.42 19.38 -10.16
CA VAL A 71 4.61 18.92 -8.78
C VAL A 71 3.91 17.58 -8.60
N TYR A 72 4.68 16.54 -8.30
CA TYR A 72 4.14 15.26 -7.89
C TYR A 72 4.05 15.23 -6.37
N TYR A 73 2.86 15.03 -5.82
CA TYR A 73 2.71 14.72 -4.40
C TYR A 73 2.21 13.29 -4.26
N GLU A 74 2.75 12.60 -3.26
CA GLU A 74 2.35 11.25 -2.92
C GLU A 74 2.07 11.12 -1.43
N PHE A 75 0.92 10.55 -1.12
CA PHE A 75 0.65 10.08 0.22
C PHE A 75 1.47 8.82 0.44
N LEU A 76 2.35 8.83 1.45
CA LEU A 76 3.07 7.64 1.84
C LEU A 76 2.04 6.62 2.32
N ARG A 77 2.00 5.47 1.64
CA ARG A 77 1.06 4.42 1.99
C ARG A 77 1.26 4.01 3.44
N GLN A 78 0.13 3.89 4.13
CA GLN A 78 0.07 3.24 5.41
C GLN A 78 0.50 1.77 5.26
N SER A 79 1.21 1.26 6.27
CA SER A 79 1.61 -0.14 6.29
C SER A 79 0.36 -0.99 6.45
N TYR A 80 -0.02 -1.72 5.40
CA TYR A 80 -1.16 -2.62 5.47
C TYR A 80 -0.77 -3.92 6.15
N ASN A 81 -1.60 -4.37 7.07
CA ASN A 81 -1.45 -5.65 7.74
C ASN A 81 -2.81 -6.32 7.91
N VAL A 82 -2.82 -7.65 8.02
CA VAL A 82 -4.04 -8.44 8.15
C VAL A 82 -4.05 -9.13 9.51
N VAL A 83 -5.14 -8.98 10.24
CA VAL A 83 -5.38 -9.73 11.49
C VAL A 83 -6.54 -10.70 11.24
N VAL A 84 -6.24 -11.99 11.27
CA VAL A 84 -7.22 -13.06 11.06
C VAL A 84 -7.64 -13.66 12.40
N CYS A 85 -8.91 -13.48 12.77
CA CYS A 85 -9.51 -14.12 13.94
C CYS A 85 -10.07 -15.48 13.54
N GLY A 86 -9.35 -16.54 13.93
CA GLY A 86 -9.64 -17.94 13.64
C GLY A 86 -8.60 -18.52 12.71
N ALA A 87 -8.12 -19.72 13.03
CA ALA A 87 -7.11 -20.44 12.24
C ALA A 87 -7.70 -21.68 11.53
N GLY A 88 -8.99 -21.61 11.17
CA GLY A 88 -9.72 -22.69 10.48
C GLY A 88 -9.28 -22.89 9.02
N HIS A 89 -9.96 -23.81 8.32
CA HIS A 89 -9.61 -24.20 6.95
C HIS A 89 -9.67 -23.03 5.94
N ILE A 90 -10.61 -22.10 6.09
CA ILE A 90 -10.69 -20.88 5.26
C ILE A 90 -9.46 -19.99 5.51
N SER A 91 -9.06 -19.83 6.78
CA SER A 91 -7.92 -19.01 7.18
C SER A 91 -6.62 -19.49 6.55
N ILE A 92 -6.41 -20.79 6.37
CA ILE A 92 -5.23 -21.34 5.70
C ILE A 92 -5.11 -20.82 4.27
N SER A 93 -6.22 -20.77 3.52
CA SER A 93 -6.23 -20.21 2.16
C SER A 93 -6.00 -18.70 2.17
N ILE A 94 -6.58 -17.97 3.14
CA ILE A 94 -6.37 -16.52 3.30
C ILE A 94 -4.89 -16.22 3.59
N ILE A 95 -4.26 -16.93 4.52
CA ILE A 95 -2.84 -16.74 4.89
C ILE A 95 -1.94 -16.87 3.66
N LYS A 96 -2.16 -17.92 2.85
CA LYS A 96 -1.39 -18.14 1.61
C LYS A 96 -1.57 -16.99 0.63
N MET A 97 -2.78 -16.46 0.48
CA MET A 97 -3.02 -15.29 -0.38
C MET A 97 -2.42 -14.01 0.18
N CYS A 98 -2.48 -13.78 1.50
CA CYS A 98 -1.80 -12.66 2.13
C CYS A 98 -0.30 -12.71 1.84
N LYS A 99 0.31 -13.90 1.93
CA LYS A 99 1.73 -14.08 1.61
C LYS A 99 2.05 -13.80 0.15
N LEU A 100 1.21 -14.24 -0.78
CA LEU A 100 1.34 -13.94 -2.21
C LEU A 100 1.17 -12.45 -2.54
N LEU A 101 0.44 -11.71 -1.71
CA LEU A 101 0.14 -10.28 -1.88
C LEU A 101 1.07 -9.37 -1.06
N ASP A 102 2.09 -9.93 -0.42
CA ASP A 102 3.00 -9.24 0.48
C ASP A 102 2.27 -8.46 1.59
N LEU A 103 1.21 -9.05 2.14
CA LEU A 103 0.45 -8.53 3.27
C LEU A 103 0.85 -9.29 4.55
N PRO A 104 1.58 -8.67 5.49
CA PRO A 104 1.90 -9.27 6.76
C PRO A 104 0.63 -9.72 7.49
N VAL A 105 0.60 -10.98 7.95
CA VAL A 105 -0.58 -11.57 8.56
C VAL A 105 -0.31 -12.06 9.99
N THR A 106 -1.14 -11.59 10.91
CA THR A 106 -1.23 -12.08 12.29
C THR A 106 -2.47 -12.95 12.44
N VAL A 107 -2.32 -14.17 12.94
CA VAL A 107 -3.45 -15.11 13.12
C VAL A 107 -3.69 -15.37 14.61
N ILE A 108 -4.95 -15.33 15.03
CA ILE A 108 -5.38 -15.56 16.40
C ILE A 108 -6.26 -16.82 16.44
N ASP A 109 -5.95 -17.77 17.32
CA ASP A 109 -6.83 -18.89 17.68
C ASP A 109 -6.39 -19.45 19.03
N ASP A 110 -7.32 -19.92 19.87
CA ASP A 110 -6.97 -20.46 21.19
C ASP A 110 -6.57 -21.95 21.15
N ARG A 111 -6.53 -22.57 19.96
CA ARG A 111 -6.13 -23.96 19.76
C ARG A 111 -4.73 -24.07 19.15
N LEU A 112 -3.81 -24.64 19.91
CA LEU A 112 -2.41 -24.83 19.52
C LEU A 112 -2.23 -25.49 18.14
N THR A 113 -2.95 -26.57 17.84
CA THR A 113 -2.85 -27.26 16.54
C THR A 113 -3.21 -26.36 15.37
N PHE A 114 -4.22 -25.50 15.52
CA PHE A 114 -4.66 -24.62 14.44
C PHE A 114 -3.67 -23.45 14.25
N VAL A 115 -3.13 -22.93 15.35
CA VAL A 115 -2.04 -21.94 15.31
C VAL A 115 -0.79 -22.50 14.61
N ASN A 116 -0.41 -23.75 14.90
CA ASN A 116 0.72 -24.39 14.22
C ASN A 116 0.47 -24.52 12.71
N ASN A 117 -0.74 -24.93 12.30
CA ASN A 117 -1.10 -25.00 10.88
C ASN A 117 -1.05 -23.61 10.20
N ALA A 118 -1.39 -22.54 10.93
CA ALA A 118 -1.31 -21.18 10.42
C ALA A 118 0.15 -20.73 10.17
N LEU A 119 1.07 -21.09 11.09
CA LEU A 119 2.51 -20.87 10.89
C LEU A 119 3.02 -21.64 9.66
N GLU A 120 2.68 -22.92 9.53
CA GLU A 120 3.05 -23.75 8.37
C GLU A 120 2.50 -23.21 7.05
N ALA A 121 1.33 -22.55 7.09
CA ALA A 121 0.73 -21.90 5.93
C ALA A 121 1.41 -20.58 5.53
N GLY A 122 2.31 -20.06 6.37
CA GLY A 122 3.09 -18.85 6.11
C GLY A 122 2.66 -17.61 6.89
N ALA A 123 1.95 -17.75 8.01
CA ALA A 123 1.61 -16.61 8.85
C ALA A 123 2.86 -15.97 9.48
N ASP A 124 2.99 -14.64 9.41
CA ASP A 124 4.17 -13.93 9.93
C ASP A 124 4.15 -13.87 11.47
N LYS A 125 2.96 -13.84 12.07
CA LYS A 125 2.78 -13.93 13.52
C LYS A 125 1.55 -14.77 13.86
N VAL A 126 1.64 -15.49 14.98
CA VAL A 126 0.48 -16.17 15.57
C VAL A 126 0.32 -15.86 17.05
N VAL A 127 -0.92 -15.83 17.52
CA VAL A 127 -1.26 -15.60 18.93
C VAL A 127 -2.17 -16.73 19.39
N CYS A 128 -1.65 -17.60 20.25
CA CYS A 128 -2.36 -18.76 20.79
C CYS A 128 -3.07 -18.43 22.11
N GLU A 129 -4.11 -17.60 22.05
CA GLU A 129 -4.86 -17.12 23.22
C GLU A 129 -6.36 -17.01 22.90
N PRO A 130 -7.23 -16.92 23.93
CA PRO A 130 -8.62 -16.52 23.74
C PRO A 130 -8.71 -15.20 22.95
N PHE A 131 -9.64 -15.12 22.00
CA PHE A 131 -9.78 -13.98 21.09
C PHE A 131 -9.83 -12.62 21.81
N GLU A 132 -10.56 -12.55 22.93
CA GLU A 132 -10.65 -11.34 23.74
C GLU A 132 -9.29 -10.87 24.25
N ASN A 133 -8.47 -11.79 24.80
CA ASN A 133 -7.15 -11.45 25.34
C ASN A 133 -6.20 -11.00 24.24
N ALA A 134 -6.13 -11.77 23.15
CA ALA A 134 -5.31 -11.44 21.99
C ALA A 134 -5.67 -10.06 21.42
N LEU A 135 -6.96 -9.77 21.23
CA LEU A 135 -7.45 -8.51 20.66
C LEU A 135 -7.35 -7.32 21.63
N ASN A 136 -7.16 -7.53 22.93
CA ASN A 136 -6.81 -6.44 23.84
C ASN A 136 -5.36 -5.97 23.61
N SER A 137 -4.48 -6.85 23.16
CA SER A 137 -3.07 -6.53 22.85
C SER A 137 -2.85 -5.97 21.44
N ILE A 138 -3.81 -6.15 20.53
CA ILE A 138 -3.75 -5.70 19.14
C ILE A 138 -4.64 -4.46 18.98
N GLN A 139 -4.04 -3.28 18.85
CA GLN A 139 -4.80 -2.02 18.76
C GLN A 139 -5.44 -1.80 17.39
N GLY A 140 -4.76 -2.18 16.30
CA GLY A 140 -5.14 -1.77 14.95
C GLY A 140 -4.73 -0.33 14.65
N ASP A 141 -4.75 0.03 13.36
CA ASP A 141 -4.50 1.35 12.78
C ASP A 141 -5.30 1.48 11.47
N SER A 142 -5.28 2.65 10.82
CA SER A 142 -6.01 2.82 9.56
C SER A 142 -5.47 2.00 8.37
N GLY A 143 -4.40 1.21 8.56
CA GLY A 143 -3.88 0.19 7.64
C GLY A 143 -4.23 -1.25 8.02
N THR A 144 -4.95 -1.48 9.12
CA THR A 144 -5.23 -2.82 9.61
C THR A 144 -6.51 -3.39 9.02
N PHE A 145 -6.42 -4.55 8.36
CA PHE A 145 -7.55 -5.34 7.88
C PHE A 145 -7.91 -6.43 8.89
N PHE A 146 -9.04 -6.30 9.58
CA PHE A 146 -9.55 -7.37 10.45
C PHE A 146 -10.44 -8.34 9.68
N ILE A 147 -10.14 -9.63 9.74
CA ILE A 147 -10.90 -10.72 9.12
C ILE A 147 -11.40 -11.65 10.22
N ILE A 148 -12.71 -11.69 10.43
CA ILE A 148 -13.36 -12.52 11.44
C ILE A 148 -13.90 -13.78 10.75
N VAL A 149 -13.18 -14.89 10.93
CA VAL A 149 -13.47 -16.22 10.36
C VAL A 149 -13.35 -17.30 11.45
N THR A 150 -14.03 -17.08 12.58
CA THR A 150 -13.88 -17.94 13.74
C THR A 150 -14.62 -19.27 13.60
N ARG A 151 -14.50 -20.13 14.62
CA ARG A 151 -15.18 -21.44 14.68
C ARG A 151 -16.68 -21.37 15.07
N GLY A 152 -17.26 -20.18 15.24
CA GLY A 152 -18.69 -20.07 15.46
C GLY A 152 -19.17 -18.72 15.97
N HIS A 153 -20.48 -18.52 15.84
CA HIS A 153 -21.18 -17.23 16.06
C HIS A 153 -20.81 -16.50 17.36
N ARG A 154 -20.69 -17.23 18.48
CA ARG A 154 -20.30 -16.64 19.77
C ARG A 154 -18.93 -15.96 19.70
N TYR A 155 -17.97 -16.59 19.03
CA TYR A 155 -16.62 -16.06 18.91
C TYR A 155 -16.55 -14.95 17.86
N ASP A 156 -17.34 -15.02 16.79
CA ASP A 156 -17.46 -13.93 15.82
C ASP A 156 -17.94 -12.64 16.50
N GLN A 157 -18.96 -12.75 17.36
CA GLN A 157 -19.47 -11.65 18.16
C GLN A 157 -18.40 -11.08 19.10
N VAL A 158 -17.70 -11.92 19.87
CA VAL A 158 -16.62 -11.48 20.78
C VAL A 158 -15.52 -10.73 20.01
N CYS A 159 -15.14 -11.22 18.82
CA CYS A 159 -14.15 -10.53 18.01
C CYS A 159 -14.66 -9.17 17.53
N LEU A 160 -15.89 -9.11 17.01
CA LEU A 160 -16.47 -7.88 16.50
C LEU A 160 -16.64 -6.82 17.62
N GLU A 161 -17.07 -7.21 18.82
CA GLU A 161 -17.16 -6.33 19.99
C GLU A 161 -15.83 -5.66 20.32
N LYS A 162 -14.73 -6.42 20.27
CA LYS A 162 -13.39 -5.89 20.54
C LYS A 162 -12.85 -5.04 19.40
N ILE A 163 -13.24 -5.30 18.16
CA ILE A 163 -12.66 -4.65 16.98
C ILE A 163 -13.43 -3.41 16.54
N ILE A 164 -14.75 -3.33 16.74
CA ILE A 164 -15.60 -2.28 16.15
C ILE A 164 -15.24 -0.84 16.56
N ASN A 165 -14.58 -0.67 17.71
CA ASN A 165 -14.14 0.64 18.20
C ASN A 165 -12.65 0.90 17.96
N LYS A 166 -11.90 -0.08 17.43
CA LYS A 166 -10.50 0.09 17.06
C LYS A 166 -10.38 0.81 15.74
N GLU A 167 -9.29 1.53 15.57
CA GLU A 167 -8.93 2.07 14.27
C GLU A 167 -8.62 0.92 13.30
N ASN A 168 -9.12 1.02 12.06
CA ASN A 168 -9.02 -0.04 11.08
C ASN A 168 -9.18 0.49 9.64
N ALA A 169 -8.57 -0.21 8.68
CA ALA A 169 -8.84 -0.02 7.26
C ALA A 169 -10.18 -0.65 6.84
N TYR A 170 -10.53 -1.76 7.50
CA TYR A 170 -11.57 -2.70 7.10
C TYR A 170 -11.87 -3.69 8.24
N ILE A 171 -13.15 -4.04 8.38
CA ILE A 171 -13.61 -5.17 9.21
C ILE A 171 -14.49 -6.06 8.34
N GLY A 172 -14.06 -7.29 8.12
CA GLY A 172 -14.84 -8.31 7.42
C GLY A 172 -15.27 -9.41 8.36
N MET A 173 -16.53 -9.82 8.29
CA MET A 173 -17.05 -10.91 9.14
C MET A 173 -17.78 -11.96 8.32
N ILE A 174 -17.35 -13.21 8.50
CA ILE A 174 -18.01 -14.37 7.89
C ILE A 174 -19.37 -14.63 8.54
N GLY A 175 -20.31 -15.16 7.76
CA GLY A 175 -21.60 -15.62 8.29
C GLY A 175 -22.73 -15.46 7.29
N SER A 176 -23.84 -16.16 7.53
CA SER A 176 -25.06 -15.94 6.75
C SER A 176 -25.70 -14.60 7.11
N ARG A 177 -26.40 -13.97 6.17
CA ARG A 177 -27.08 -12.67 6.38
C ARG A 177 -27.95 -12.63 7.64
N LEU A 178 -28.71 -13.70 7.88
CA LEU A 178 -29.57 -13.82 9.07
C LEU A 178 -28.77 -13.89 10.37
N ARG A 179 -27.65 -14.61 10.39
CA ARG A 179 -26.81 -14.74 11.58
C ARG A 179 -26.10 -13.43 11.90
N VAL A 180 -25.56 -12.81 10.86
CA VAL A 180 -24.88 -11.53 10.92
C VAL A 180 -25.83 -10.44 11.45
N ALA A 181 -27.05 -10.37 10.93
CA ALA A 181 -28.04 -9.41 11.39
C ALA A 181 -28.26 -9.49 12.90
N LYS A 182 -28.41 -10.71 13.46
CA LYS A 182 -28.56 -10.88 14.91
C LYS A 182 -27.37 -10.38 15.72
N VAL A 183 -26.15 -10.57 15.22
CA VAL A 183 -24.94 -10.05 15.88
C VAL A 183 -24.95 -8.52 15.85
N LEU A 184 -25.24 -7.91 14.70
CA LEU A 184 -25.30 -6.45 14.57
C LEU A 184 -26.41 -5.84 15.44
N ASP A 185 -27.60 -6.43 15.47
CA ASP A 185 -28.73 -5.95 16.29
C ASP A 185 -28.42 -6.06 17.78
N TYR A 186 -27.72 -7.11 18.21
CA TYR A 186 -27.23 -7.23 19.59
C TYR A 186 -26.26 -6.09 19.94
N LEU A 187 -25.29 -5.81 19.07
CA LEU A 187 -24.30 -4.74 19.30
C LEU A 187 -24.91 -3.35 19.26
N GLU A 188 -25.91 -3.13 18.41
CA GLU A 188 -26.70 -1.91 18.40
C GLU A 188 -27.43 -1.73 19.74
N GLY A 189 -27.99 -2.82 20.30
CA GLY A 189 -28.58 -2.84 21.64
C GLY A 189 -27.59 -2.56 22.78
N GLN A 190 -26.28 -2.78 22.56
CA GLN A 190 -25.20 -2.42 23.49
C GLN A 190 -24.71 -0.96 23.30
N GLY A 191 -25.33 -0.19 22.40
CA GLY A 191 -25.02 1.23 22.18
C GLY A 191 -24.01 1.51 21.08
N ILE A 192 -23.61 0.52 20.26
CA ILE A 192 -22.80 0.78 19.07
C ILE A 192 -23.66 1.43 17.99
N SER A 193 -23.20 2.55 17.44
CA SER A 193 -23.96 3.27 16.42
C SER A 193 -24.14 2.46 15.14
N ARG A 194 -25.30 2.61 14.51
CA ARG A 194 -25.59 1.97 13.21
C ARG A 194 -24.60 2.36 12.12
N GLU A 195 -24.10 3.59 12.16
CA GLU A 195 -23.07 4.08 11.24
C GLU A 195 -21.80 3.22 11.30
N LYS A 196 -21.30 2.91 12.51
CA LYS A 196 -20.13 2.03 12.69
C LYS A 196 -20.43 0.60 12.23
N LEU A 197 -21.60 0.07 12.59
CA LEU A 197 -22.01 -1.29 12.20
C LEU A 197 -22.13 -1.44 10.67
N ASN A 198 -22.58 -0.40 9.97
CA ASN A 198 -22.68 -0.38 8.51
C ASN A 198 -21.30 -0.40 7.80
N GLN A 199 -20.20 -0.15 8.52
CA GLN A 199 -18.83 -0.25 7.97
C GLN A 199 -18.28 -1.67 8.01
N VAL A 200 -18.98 -2.62 8.65
CA VAL A 200 -18.60 -4.04 8.69
C VAL A 200 -19.01 -4.72 7.40
N TYR A 201 -18.05 -5.32 6.70
CA TYR A 201 -18.26 -6.05 5.46
C TYR A 201 -18.75 -7.45 5.77
N THR A 202 -20.05 -7.66 5.56
CA THR A 202 -20.68 -8.92 5.95
C THR A 202 -21.93 -9.25 5.12
N PRO A 203 -22.10 -10.49 4.61
CA PRO A 203 -21.09 -11.56 4.57
C PRO A 203 -19.81 -11.10 3.86
N ILE A 204 -18.66 -11.43 4.43
CA ILE A 204 -17.35 -11.00 3.95
C ILE A 204 -17.08 -11.48 2.51
N GLY A 205 -16.43 -10.63 1.70
CA GLY A 205 -15.97 -10.96 0.37
C GLY A 205 -16.96 -10.63 -0.75
N LEU A 206 -16.42 -10.48 -1.97
CA LEU A 206 -17.21 -10.19 -3.16
C LEU A 206 -18.17 -11.34 -3.51
N ARG A 207 -19.35 -10.99 -4.02
CA ARG A 207 -20.39 -11.96 -4.42
C ARG A 207 -20.07 -12.61 -5.76
N ILE A 208 -19.07 -13.50 -5.77
CA ILE A 208 -18.60 -14.24 -6.96
C ILE A 208 -19.10 -15.69 -7.03
N GLY A 209 -19.98 -16.10 -6.10
CA GLY A 209 -20.49 -17.48 -6.03
C GLY A 209 -19.48 -18.48 -5.48
N ALA A 210 -18.58 -18.04 -4.58
CA ALA A 210 -17.55 -18.89 -3.99
C ALA A 210 -18.15 -20.02 -3.11
N GLU A 211 -17.64 -21.24 -3.28
CA GLU A 211 -18.06 -22.44 -2.56
C GLU A 211 -16.91 -23.09 -1.78
N THR A 212 -15.72 -23.14 -2.38
CA THR A 212 -14.55 -23.78 -1.74
C THR A 212 -13.80 -22.80 -0.83
N PRO A 213 -13.02 -23.29 0.15
CA PRO A 213 -12.20 -22.41 1.01
C PRO A 213 -11.24 -21.52 0.21
N ALA A 214 -10.71 -22.02 -0.90
CA ALA A 214 -9.85 -21.25 -1.80
C ALA A 214 -10.62 -20.14 -2.52
N GLU A 215 -11.81 -20.45 -3.07
CA GLU A 215 -12.65 -19.44 -3.72
C GLU A 215 -13.14 -18.37 -2.74
N ILE A 216 -13.48 -18.77 -1.51
CA ILE A 216 -13.87 -17.84 -0.44
C ILE A 216 -12.69 -16.91 -0.12
N ALA A 217 -11.47 -17.45 -0.02
CA ALA A 217 -10.28 -16.63 0.16
C ALA A 217 -10.07 -15.66 -1.01
N VAL A 218 -10.25 -16.09 -2.28
CA VAL A 218 -10.19 -15.19 -3.45
C VAL A 218 -11.21 -14.05 -3.31
N SER A 219 -12.46 -14.40 -2.97
CA SER A 219 -13.55 -13.45 -2.79
C SER A 219 -13.23 -12.39 -1.71
N ILE A 220 -12.69 -12.82 -0.57
CA ILE A 220 -12.29 -11.94 0.55
C ILE A 220 -11.12 -11.05 0.14
N MET A 221 -10.07 -11.62 -0.44
CA MET A 221 -8.89 -10.86 -0.82
C MET A 221 -9.18 -9.87 -1.96
N ALA A 222 -10.08 -10.20 -2.89
CA ALA A 222 -10.54 -9.27 -3.91
C ALA A 222 -11.28 -8.07 -3.31
N GLU A 223 -12.13 -8.28 -2.30
CA GLU A 223 -12.79 -7.18 -1.57
C GLU A 223 -11.79 -6.30 -0.81
N ILE A 224 -10.81 -6.92 -0.13
CA ILE A 224 -9.73 -6.20 0.55
C ILE A 224 -8.91 -5.34 -0.42
N ILE A 225 -8.53 -5.89 -1.58
CA ILE A 225 -7.82 -5.15 -2.63
C ILE A 225 -8.67 -3.98 -3.13
N GLU A 226 -9.97 -4.19 -3.33
CA GLU A 226 -10.89 -3.14 -3.76
C GLU A 226 -10.94 -1.99 -2.74
N VAL A 227 -11.09 -2.30 -1.45
CA VAL A 227 -11.10 -1.30 -0.36
C VAL A 227 -9.76 -0.58 -0.26
N LYS A 228 -8.64 -1.34 -0.29
CA LYS A 228 -7.28 -0.81 -0.26
C LYS A 228 -7.04 0.21 -1.37
N ASN A 229 -7.43 -0.12 -2.59
CA ASN A 229 -7.17 0.70 -3.77
C ASN A 229 -8.20 1.84 -3.96
N LYS A 230 -9.39 1.75 -3.35
CA LYS A 230 -10.35 2.86 -3.28
C LYS A 230 -9.88 3.96 -2.31
N LYS A 231 -9.27 3.57 -1.18
CA LYS A 231 -8.83 4.51 -0.13
C LYS A 231 -7.42 5.08 -0.35
N ALA A 232 -6.47 4.31 -0.88
CA ALA A 232 -5.08 4.76 -1.06
C ALA A 232 -4.62 4.80 -2.52
N GLY A 233 -4.05 5.93 -2.95
CA GLY A 233 -3.24 6.02 -4.18
C GLY A 233 -2.05 5.05 -4.18
N HIS A 234 -1.41 4.81 -5.34
CA HIS A 234 -0.38 3.78 -5.56
C HIS A 234 1.08 4.17 -5.21
N GLY A 235 1.30 5.09 -4.27
CA GLY A 235 2.66 5.50 -3.86
C GLY A 235 3.23 4.64 -2.73
N SER A 236 4.43 4.06 -2.89
CA SER A 236 5.18 3.62 -1.70
C SER A 236 6.68 3.57 -1.94
N TYR A 237 7.42 4.23 -1.05
CA TYR A 237 8.77 3.81 -0.67
C TYR A 237 8.64 2.55 0.19
N ASN A 238 8.64 1.37 -0.43
CA ASN A 238 8.58 0.12 0.33
C ASN A 238 9.90 -0.09 1.10
N GLN A 239 9.87 -0.99 2.09
CA GLN A 239 11.03 -1.23 2.97
C GLN A 239 12.27 -1.71 2.18
N GLU A 240 12.05 -2.55 1.16
CA GLU A 240 13.11 -3.07 0.29
C GLU A 240 13.83 -1.95 -0.48
N LEU A 241 13.08 -0.98 -1.04
CA LEU A 241 13.64 0.18 -1.73
C LEU A 241 14.41 1.06 -0.75
N ILE A 242 13.84 1.38 0.42
CA ILE A 242 14.50 2.19 1.45
C ILE A 242 15.80 1.53 1.90
N ASP A 243 15.78 0.23 2.19
CA ASP A 243 16.96 -0.51 2.61
C ASP A 243 17.99 -0.60 1.48
N CYS A 244 17.57 -0.76 0.21
CA CYS A 244 18.47 -0.71 -0.94
C CYS A 244 19.16 0.66 -1.09
N ILE A 245 18.42 1.75 -0.88
CA ILE A 245 18.95 3.12 -0.93
C ILE A 245 19.96 3.37 0.18
N LEU A 246 19.57 3.04 1.42
CA LEU A 246 20.38 3.28 2.62
C LEU A 246 21.50 2.26 2.83
N ASN A 247 21.54 1.18 2.06
CA ASN A 247 22.62 0.20 2.15
C ASN A 247 23.91 0.78 1.55
N GLU A 248 24.84 1.11 2.45
CA GLU A 248 26.17 1.65 2.15
C GLU A 248 27.14 0.58 1.65
N LYS A 249 26.79 -0.72 1.73
CA LYS A 249 27.63 -1.77 1.15
C LYS A 249 27.69 -1.58 -0.37
N ASN A 250 28.85 -1.10 -0.81
CA ASN A 250 29.33 -0.89 -2.18
C ASN A 250 29.29 0.53 -2.75
N ASN A 251 28.76 1.54 -2.03
CA ASN A 251 28.75 2.96 -2.46
C ASN A 251 28.46 3.17 -3.97
N ILE A 252 27.61 2.31 -4.54
CA ILE A 252 27.32 2.29 -5.98
C ILE A 252 26.32 3.42 -6.22
N PRO A 253 26.59 4.34 -7.16
CA PRO A 253 25.62 5.36 -7.54
C PRO A 253 24.30 4.72 -7.95
N LYS A 254 23.18 5.32 -7.52
CA LYS A 254 21.83 4.84 -7.78
C LYS A 254 20.99 5.98 -8.32
N ALA A 255 19.96 5.64 -9.10
CA ALA A 255 18.88 6.55 -9.45
C ALA A 255 17.54 5.93 -9.08
N LEU A 256 16.61 6.75 -8.60
CA LEU A 256 15.23 6.37 -8.36
C LEU A 256 14.39 6.74 -9.58
N VAL A 257 13.58 5.79 -10.04
CA VAL A 257 12.59 5.97 -11.09
C VAL A 257 11.21 5.89 -10.46
N THR A 258 10.35 6.87 -10.70
CA THR A 258 8.96 6.92 -10.21
C THR A 258 7.99 7.13 -11.37
N ILE A 259 6.94 6.30 -11.48
CA ILE A 259 5.79 6.61 -12.36
C ILE A 259 5.01 7.74 -11.72
N VAL A 260 5.01 8.94 -12.31
CA VAL A 260 4.33 10.12 -11.73
C VAL A 260 3.01 10.42 -12.41
N SER A 261 2.82 9.96 -13.64
CA SER A 261 1.57 10.12 -14.39
C SER A 261 1.29 8.92 -15.29
N ARG A 262 0.00 8.65 -15.52
CA ARG A 262 -0.50 7.58 -16.39
C ARG A 262 -1.77 8.05 -17.09
N LYS A 263 -1.87 7.78 -18.38
CA LYS A 263 -3.09 7.92 -19.19
C LYS A 263 -3.33 6.63 -19.99
N GLY A 264 -4.50 6.01 -19.84
CA GLY A 264 -4.82 4.74 -20.51
C GLY A 264 -4.27 3.50 -19.78
N SER A 265 -4.04 2.42 -20.52
CA SER A 265 -3.57 1.14 -19.96
C SER A 265 -2.05 1.13 -19.75
N SER A 266 -1.58 0.89 -18.54
CA SER A 266 -0.16 0.73 -18.21
C SER A 266 0.02 -0.48 -17.28
N PRO A 267 1.23 -1.08 -17.24
CA PRO A 267 1.49 -2.28 -16.46
C PRO A 267 1.53 -2.03 -14.95
N ARG A 268 1.82 -0.79 -14.52
CA ARG A 268 1.88 -0.35 -13.12
C ARG A 268 1.25 1.03 -12.94
N ASP A 269 0.87 1.33 -11.71
CA ASP A 269 0.18 2.58 -11.35
C ASP A 269 1.12 3.70 -10.89
N VAL A 270 0.59 4.93 -10.89
CA VAL A 270 1.26 6.13 -10.38
C VAL A 270 1.74 5.92 -8.94
N GLY A 271 3.00 6.23 -8.68
CA GLY A 271 3.70 6.03 -7.42
C GLY A 271 4.51 4.74 -7.34
N THR A 272 4.44 3.88 -8.36
CA THR A 272 5.37 2.75 -8.50
C THR A 272 6.80 3.25 -8.67
N LYS A 273 7.73 2.66 -7.92
CA LYS A 273 9.14 3.04 -7.87
C LYS A 273 10.06 1.87 -8.21
N MET A 274 11.19 2.19 -8.82
CA MET A 274 12.27 1.26 -9.15
C MET A 274 13.62 1.95 -8.92
N ILE A 275 14.60 1.24 -8.38
CA ILE A 275 15.98 1.70 -8.26
C ILE A 275 16.80 1.09 -9.39
N VAL A 276 17.63 1.90 -10.03
CA VAL A 276 18.66 1.47 -10.97
C VAL A 276 20.01 1.82 -10.39
N SER A 277 20.85 0.82 -10.17
CA SER A 277 22.23 0.98 -9.72
C SER A 277 23.20 1.09 -10.92
N LYS A 278 24.34 1.76 -10.74
CA LYS A 278 25.37 1.91 -11.78
C LYS A 278 25.94 0.57 -12.27
N ASP A 279 25.95 -0.46 -11.42
CA ASP A 279 26.39 -1.82 -11.77
C ASP A 279 25.35 -2.61 -12.59
N GLY A 280 24.19 -2.02 -12.89
CA GLY A 280 23.11 -2.62 -13.66
C GLY A 280 22.11 -3.42 -12.82
N THR A 281 22.30 -3.52 -11.50
CA THR A 281 21.29 -4.12 -10.61
C THR A 281 20.04 -3.24 -10.53
N MET A 282 18.88 -3.87 -10.40
CA MET A 282 17.58 -3.20 -10.27
C MET A 282 16.83 -3.75 -9.06
N THR A 283 16.15 -2.87 -8.34
CA THR A 283 15.27 -3.21 -7.21
C THR A 283 13.89 -2.62 -7.47
N GLY A 284 12.85 -3.43 -7.40
CA GLY A 284 11.51 -3.06 -7.89
C GLY A 284 11.39 -3.15 -9.41
N THR A 285 10.21 -2.79 -9.93
CA THR A 285 9.88 -2.80 -11.36
C THR A 285 8.79 -1.78 -11.65
N ILE A 286 8.88 -1.09 -12.79
CA ILE A 286 7.84 -0.18 -13.28
C ILE A 286 6.90 -0.87 -14.29
N GLY A 287 7.07 -2.17 -14.53
CA GLY A 287 6.15 -2.96 -15.35
C GLY A 287 6.79 -3.94 -16.34
N GLY A 288 8.12 -4.02 -16.40
CA GLY A 288 8.85 -4.88 -17.34
C GLY A 288 8.86 -4.35 -18.79
N GLY A 289 9.61 -5.03 -19.65
CA GLY A 289 9.65 -4.76 -21.11
C GLY A 289 10.66 -3.70 -21.55
N CYS A 290 10.52 -3.23 -22.81
CA CYS A 290 11.43 -2.26 -23.43
C CYS A 290 11.50 -0.91 -22.67
N VAL A 291 10.42 -0.49 -22.02
CA VAL A 291 10.38 0.73 -21.20
C VAL A 291 11.44 0.72 -20.09
N GLU A 292 11.69 -0.44 -19.47
CA GLU A 292 12.73 -0.57 -18.44
C GLU A 292 14.16 -0.49 -19.01
N ALA A 293 14.35 -0.93 -20.26
CA ALA A 293 15.65 -0.83 -20.94
C ALA A 293 16.01 0.63 -21.26
N ASP A 294 15.04 1.41 -21.76
CA ASP A 294 15.23 2.83 -22.10
C ASP A 294 15.43 3.69 -20.85
N ILE A 295 14.64 3.43 -19.80
CA ILE A 295 14.75 4.19 -18.56
C ILE A 295 16.09 3.94 -17.86
N ARG A 296 16.69 2.76 -18.02
CA ARG A 296 18.02 2.45 -17.50
C ARG A 296 19.08 3.40 -18.07
N GLN A 297 19.06 3.68 -19.37
CA GLN A 297 20.02 4.62 -19.97
C GLN A 297 19.83 6.04 -19.42
N THR A 298 18.56 6.45 -19.26
CA THR A 298 18.22 7.74 -18.65
C THR A 298 18.72 7.82 -17.21
N ALA A 299 18.52 6.77 -16.41
CA ALA A 299 19.00 6.66 -15.04
C ALA A 299 20.53 6.77 -14.94
N LEU A 300 21.27 6.05 -15.80
CA LEU A 300 22.74 6.14 -15.88
C LEU A 300 23.20 7.56 -16.19
N SER A 301 22.53 8.25 -17.11
CA SER A 301 22.84 9.64 -17.44
C SER A 301 22.54 10.61 -16.30
N CYS A 302 21.42 10.44 -15.59
CA CYS A 302 21.05 11.27 -14.43
C CYS A 302 22.06 11.11 -13.29
N MET A 303 22.57 9.88 -13.07
CA MET A 303 23.66 9.64 -12.12
C MET A 303 24.96 10.36 -12.52
N ASP A 304 25.31 10.38 -13.81
CA ASP A 304 26.57 10.97 -14.27
C ASP A 304 26.58 12.50 -14.24
N ASN A 305 25.44 13.13 -14.52
CA ASN A 305 25.33 14.59 -14.59
C ASN A 305 24.71 15.22 -13.33
N GLY A 306 24.21 14.41 -12.39
CA GLY A 306 23.58 14.88 -11.15
C GLY A 306 22.23 15.59 -11.37
N LYS A 307 21.57 15.40 -12.51
CA LYS A 307 20.32 16.10 -12.87
C LYS A 307 19.14 15.13 -12.94
N CYS A 308 17.99 15.59 -12.46
CA CYS A 308 16.73 14.87 -12.61
C CYS A 308 16.16 15.02 -14.03
N LYS A 309 15.32 14.08 -14.44
CA LYS A 309 14.66 14.11 -15.75
C LYS A 309 13.26 13.52 -15.70
N LEU A 310 12.29 14.21 -16.31
CA LEU A 310 10.96 13.68 -16.57
C LEU A 310 10.92 13.09 -17.99
N VAL A 311 10.60 11.81 -18.10
CA VAL A 311 10.56 11.06 -19.36
C VAL A 311 9.11 10.68 -19.66
N ARG A 312 8.62 11.05 -20.85
CA ARG A 312 7.31 10.61 -21.34
C ARG A 312 7.48 9.40 -22.24
N VAL A 313 6.76 8.32 -21.96
CA VAL A 313 6.76 7.08 -22.74
C VAL A 313 5.36 6.86 -23.30
N ASP A 314 5.27 6.71 -24.62
CA ASP A 314 4.02 6.51 -25.34
C ASP A 314 4.00 5.09 -25.93
N MET A 315 3.13 4.23 -25.41
CA MET A 315 3.03 2.82 -25.81
C MET A 315 1.84 2.58 -26.74
N THR A 316 1.29 3.62 -27.36
CA THR A 316 0.08 3.53 -28.20
C THR A 316 0.36 3.31 -29.68
N GLY A 317 1.63 3.35 -30.11
CA GLY A 317 2.05 3.30 -31.52
C GLY A 317 2.34 1.91 -32.07
N ILE A 318 2.44 1.80 -33.40
CA ILE A 318 2.75 0.56 -34.15
C ILE A 318 4.11 -0.03 -33.73
N GLU A 319 5.11 0.82 -33.48
CA GLU A 319 6.43 0.40 -32.96
C GLU A 319 6.33 -0.32 -31.60
N ALA A 320 5.33 0.03 -30.78
CA ALA A 320 5.11 -0.63 -29.49
C ALA A 320 4.58 -2.07 -29.64
N GLU A 321 3.81 -2.36 -30.69
CA GLU A 321 3.35 -3.72 -31.00
C GLU A 321 4.51 -4.60 -31.47
N GLU A 322 5.44 -4.06 -32.27
CA GLU A 322 6.63 -4.76 -32.76
C GLU A 322 7.65 -5.06 -31.65
N ASP A 323 7.79 -4.16 -30.67
CA ASP A 323 8.63 -4.35 -29.47
C ASP A 323 7.99 -5.27 -28.40
N GLY A 324 6.81 -5.84 -28.68
CA GLY A 324 6.12 -6.77 -27.80
C GLY A 324 5.47 -6.12 -26.57
N MET A 325 5.14 -4.81 -26.63
CA MET A 325 4.42 -4.15 -25.55
C MET A 325 2.94 -4.57 -25.54
N VAL A 326 2.45 -5.01 -24.38
CA VAL A 326 1.03 -5.44 -24.21
C VAL A 326 0.12 -4.30 -23.76
N CYS A 327 0.69 -3.20 -23.25
CA CYS A 327 -0.06 -2.07 -22.68
C CYS A 327 -0.11 -0.88 -23.64
N GLY A 328 -1.31 -0.41 -24.01
CA GLY A 328 -1.50 0.71 -24.96
C GLY A 328 -1.78 2.06 -24.31
N GLY A 329 -0.92 2.53 -23.41
CA GLY A 329 -1.11 3.80 -22.67
C GLY A 329 0.12 4.71 -22.71
N ILE A 330 0.00 5.87 -22.07
CA ILE A 330 1.09 6.85 -21.92
C ILE A 330 1.42 6.96 -20.44
N ILE A 331 2.72 6.94 -20.11
CA ILE A 331 3.20 7.19 -18.75
C ILE A 331 4.26 8.30 -18.73
N GLU A 332 4.36 9.01 -17.61
CA GLU A 332 5.49 9.90 -17.31
C GLU A 332 6.30 9.32 -16.14
N LEU A 333 7.61 9.20 -16.34
CA LEU A 333 8.59 8.63 -15.42
C LEU A 333 9.52 9.75 -14.95
N PHE A 334 9.55 10.01 -13.65
CA PHE A 334 10.54 10.90 -13.05
C PHE A 334 11.76 10.10 -12.62
N VAL A 335 12.94 10.50 -13.10
CA VAL A 335 14.22 9.87 -12.82
C VAL A 335 15.09 10.86 -12.08
N GLU A 336 15.58 10.48 -10.90
CA GLU A 336 16.41 11.32 -10.04
C GLU A 336 17.64 10.54 -9.54
N PRO A 337 18.84 11.16 -9.53
CA PRO A 337 20.00 10.58 -8.88
C PRO A 337 19.81 10.58 -7.36
N ILE A 338 20.30 9.53 -6.69
CA ILE A 338 20.27 9.41 -5.23
C ILE A 338 21.61 9.90 -4.68
N ASN A 339 21.55 10.97 -3.87
CA ASN A 339 22.72 11.61 -3.26
C ASN A 339 22.80 11.39 -1.74
#